data_AF-A0A373Q566-F1
#
_entry.id   AF-A0A373Q566-F1
#
_cell.length_a   1.000
_cell.length_b   1.000
_cell.length_c   1.000
_cell.angle_alpha   90.00
_cell.angle_beta   90.00
_cell.angle_gamma   90.00
#
_symmetry.space_group_name_H-M   'P 1'
#
loop_
_entity.id
_entity.type
_entity.pdbx_description
1 polymer ?
#
loop_
_entity_poly.entity_id
_entity_poly.type
_entity_poly.pdbx_seq_one_letter_code
_entity_poly.pdbx_strand_id
1 'polypeptide(L)'
;MSAPQTYGASLYDLAKDEGMSREILVDLEGIVSLFNEHPAYVKILDSPQIERDDLMEILNEDFLGKVNRYVLNFLKLLSEKHSVHHIGECLKHMKSCIMRTIV
;
A
#
# COMPACT_ATOMS: atom_id res chain seq x y z
N MET A 1 -11.20 -13.98 -7.71
CA MET A 1 -10.09 -13.30 -7.01
C MET A 1 -10.64 -12.00 -6.47
N SER A 2 -10.48 -11.75 -5.16
CA SER A 2 -10.88 -10.45 -4.61
C SER A 2 -9.87 -9.39 -5.05
N ALA A 3 -10.31 -8.15 -5.24
CA ALA A 3 -9.45 -7.05 -5.69
C ALA A 3 -8.11 -6.95 -4.92
N PRO A 4 -8.05 -7.11 -3.57
CA PRO A 4 -6.82 -7.08 -2.79
C PRO A 4 -5.78 -8.15 -3.19
N GLN A 5 -6.24 -9.33 -3.61
CA GLN A 5 -5.37 -10.46 -3.95
C GLN A 5 -4.69 -10.22 -5.30
N THR A 6 -5.45 -9.75 -6.29
CA THR A 6 -4.91 -9.38 -7.61
C THR A 6 -3.93 -8.23 -7.50
N TYR A 7 -4.21 -7.27 -6.63
CA TYR A 7 -3.33 -6.14 -6.33
C TYR A 7 -2.01 -6.58 -5.69
N GLY A 8 -2.07 -7.42 -4.64
CA GLY A 8 -0.86 -7.95 -3.99
C GLY A 8 0.00 -8.81 -4.92
N ALA A 9 -0.63 -9.61 -5.79
CA ALA A 9 0.09 -10.40 -6.79
C ALA A 9 0.76 -9.52 -7.85
N SER A 10 0.05 -8.52 -8.38
CA SER A 10 0.60 -7.60 -9.39
C SER A 10 1.75 -6.77 -8.84
N LEU A 11 1.64 -6.30 -7.60
CA LEU A 11 2.71 -5.57 -6.92
C LEU A 11 3.92 -6.48 -6.66
N TYR A 12 3.69 -7.74 -6.30
CA TYR A 12 4.76 -8.71 -6.11
C TYR A 12 5.51 -9.02 -7.40
N ASP A 13 4.81 -9.30 -8.51
CA ASP A 13 5.44 -9.53 -9.81
C ASP A 13 6.29 -8.32 -10.23
N LEU A 14 5.75 -7.11 -10.10
CA LEU A 14 6.47 -5.88 -10.40
C LEU A 14 7.72 -5.70 -9.53
N ALA A 15 7.59 -5.96 -8.23
CA ALA A 15 8.69 -5.86 -7.29
C ALA A 15 9.74 -6.97 -7.46
N LYS A 16 9.33 -8.13 -7.97
CA LYS A 16 10.21 -9.25 -8.29
C LYS A 16 11.01 -8.95 -9.55
N ASP A 17 10.39 -8.40 -10.59
CA ASP A 17 11.06 -7.98 -11.84
C ASP A 17 12.11 -6.89 -11.58
N GLU A 18 11.81 -5.94 -10.69
CA GLU A 18 12.74 -4.87 -10.29
C GLU A 18 13.79 -5.34 -9.26
N GLY A 19 13.66 -6.55 -8.69
CA GLY A 19 14.52 -7.04 -7.61
C GLY A 19 14.33 -6.32 -6.25
N MET A 20 13.30 -5.48 -6.13
CA MET A 20 13.00 -4.65 -4.95
C MET A 20 11.87 -5.24 -4.08
N SER A 21 11.52 -6.51 -4.28
CA SER A 21 10.46 -7.21 -3.55
C SER A 21 10.57 -7.11 -2.03
N ARG A 22 11.78 -7.12 -1.46
CA ARG A 22 12.01 -6.88 -0.02
C ARG A 22 11.79 -5.43 0.40
N GLU A 23 12.33 -4.47 -0.34
CA GLU A 23 12.18 -3.04 -0.01
C GLU A 23 10.73 -2.62 -0.05
N ILE A 24 10.02 -2.98 -1.13
CA ILE A 24 8.59 -2.72 -1.29
C ILE A 24 7.80 -3.35 -0.15
N LEU A 25 8.13 -4.58 0.27
CA LEU A 25 7.48 -5.23 1.40
C LEU A 25 7.68 -4.47 2.71
N VAL A 26 8.91 -4.06 3.00
CA VAL A 26 9.27 -3.33 4.23
C VAL A 26 8.57 -1.97 4.28
N ASP A 27 8.56 -1.24 3.16
CA ASP A 27 7.85 0.03 3.03
C ASP A 27 6.36 -0.16 3.33
N LEU A 28 5.73 -1.16 2.69
CA LEU A 28 4.31 -1.46 2.86
C LEU A 28 3.97 -1.89 4.29
N GLU A 29 4.85 -2.66 4.95
CA GLU A 29 4.71 -3.00 6.37
C GLU A 29 4.79 -1.75 7.25
N GLY A 30 5.73 -0.85 6.97
CA GLY A 30 5.88 0.42 7.67
C GLY A 30 4.59 1.23 7.60
N ILE A 31 4.00 1.35 6.40
CA ILE A 31 2.74 2.08 6.20
C ILE A 31 1.57 1.43 6.93
N VAL A 32 1.43 0.10 6.85
CA VAL A 32 0.37 -0.64 7.57
C VAL A 32 0.52 -0.46 9.08
N SER A 33 1.75 -0.47 9.60
CA SER A 33 2.03 -0.18 11.01
C SER A 33 1.61 1.25 11.36
N LEU A 34 1.97 2.23 10.54
CA LEU A 34 1.65 3.65 10.74
C LEU A 34 0.13 3.87 10.75
N PHE A 35 -0.61 3.19 9.88
CA PHE A 35 -2.07 3.21 9.86
C PHE A 35 -2.71 2.56 11.09
N ASN A 36 -2.10 1.49 11.62
CA ASN A 36 -2.56 0.86 12.86
C ASN A 36 -2.25 1.73 14.10
N GLU A 37 -1.10 2.41 14.12
CA GLU A 37 -0.73 3.36 15.19
C GLU A 37 -1.57 4.63 15.14
N HIS A 38 -1.91 5.10 13.93
CA HIS A 38 -2.69 6.31 13.69
C HIS A 38 -4.02 6.02 12.98
N PRO A 39 -5.01 5.41 13.66
CA PRO A 39 -6.32 5.13 13.07
C PRO A 39 -7.10 6.40 12.70
N ALA A 40 -6.75 7.54 13.32
CA ALA A 40 -7.29 8.85 12.94
C ALA A 40 -6.90 9.23 11.50
N TYR A 41 -5.69 8.87 11.07
CA TYR A 41 -5.21 9.10 9.72
C TYR A 41 -6.01 8.30 8.70
N VAL A 42 -6.30 7.02 9.01
CA VAL A 42 -7.16 6.18 8.16
C VAL A 42 -8.56 6.74 8.05
N LYS A 43 -9.15 7.27 9.14
CA LYS A 43 -10.46 7.93 9.08
C LYS A 43 -10.48 9.18 8.22
N ILE A 44 -9.38 9.94 8.20
CA ILE A 44 -9.20 11.09 7.32
C ILE A 44 -9.14 10.59 5.88
N LEU A 45 -8.30 9.60 5.59
CA LEU A 45 -8.15 9.02 4.24
C LEU A 45 -9.44 8.36 3.71
N ASP A 46 -10.25 7.79 4.60
CA ASP A 46 -11.52 7.15 4.26
C ASP A 46 -12.68 8.16 4.21
N SER A 47 -12.47 9.40 4.66
CA SER A 47 -13.49 10.43 4.67
C SER A 47 -13.83 10.88 3.24
N PRO A 48 -15.10 10.76 2.81
CA PRO A 48 -15.53 11.20 1.48
C PRO A 48 -15.53 12.72 1.31
N GLN A 49 -15.21 13.49 2.37
CA GLN A 49 -15.15 14.95 2.33
C GLN A 49 -13.82 15.49 1.83
N ILE A 50 -12.77 14.66 1.76
CA ILE A 50 -11.44 15.11 1.34
C ILE A 50 -11.31 14.91 -0.17
N GLU A 51 -10.92 15.98 -0.85
CA GLU A 51 -10.70 15.95 -2.30
C GLU A 51 -9.51 15.05 -2.65
N ARG A 52 -9.53 14.49 -3.86
CA ARG A 52 -8.47 13.58 -4.31
C ARG A 52 -7.10 14.25 -4.36
N ASP A 53 -7.06 15.53 -4.73
CA ASP A 53 -5.82 16.30 -4.78
C ASP A 53 -5.21 16.46 -3.37
N ASP A 54 -6.01 16.83 -2.37
CA ASP A 54 -5.55 16.94 -0.97
C ASP A 54 -5.00 15.59 -0.47
N LEU A 55 -5.69 14.49 -0.77
CA LEU A 55 -5.23 13.13 -0.45
C LEU A 55 -3.89 12.80 -1.11
N MET A 56 -3.75 13.12 -2.39
CA MET A 56 -2.51 12.87 -3.12
C MET A 56 -1.37 13.76 -2.62
N GLU A 57 -1.66 14.99 -2.21
CA GLU A 57 -0.69 15.94 -1.67
C GLU A 57 -0.17 15.47 -0.32
N ILE A 58 -1.07 15.14 0.62
CA ILE A 58 -0.74 14.58 1.94
C ILE A 58 0.11 13.31 1.79
N LEU A 59 -0.31 12.38 0.94
CA LEU A 59 0.45 11.15 0.70
C LEU A 59 1.82 11.43 0.08
N ASN A 60 1.92 12.40 -0.82
CA ASN A 60 3.23 12.79 -1.34
C ASN A 60 4.07 13.43 -0.23
N GLU A 61 3.58 14.40 0.53
CA GLU A 61 4.40 15.02 1.57
C GLU A 61 4.91 14.03 2.62
N ASP A 62 4.08 13.07 3.04
CA ASP A 62 4.47 12.11 4.07
C ASP A 62 5.40 11.01 3.57
N PHE A 63 5.17 10.51 2.34
CA PHE A 63 5.79 9.30 1.82
C PHE A 63 6.76 9.54 0.64
N LEU A 64 6.68 10.67 -0.07
CA LEU A 64 7.59 11.01 -1.17
C LEU A 64 9.03 11.11 -0.64
N GLY A 65 9.91 10.29 -1.17
CA GLY A 65 11.32 10.20 -0.77
C GLY A 65 11.59 9.29 0.44
N LYS A 66 10.56 8.77 1.12
CA LYS A 66 10.71 7.76 2.19
C LYS A 66 10.36 6.34 1.74
N VAL A 67 9.38 6.21 0.84
CA VAL A 67 8.94 4.91 0.31
C VAL A 67 9.11 4.85 -1.20
N ASN A 68 9.15 3.63 -1.73
CA ASN A 68 9.24 3.41 -3.16
C ASN A 68 8.02 4.00 -3.90
N ARG A 69 8.27 4.61 -5.07
CA ARG A 69 7.23 5.16 -5.97
C ARG A 69 6.11 4.17 -6.27
N TYR A 70 6.42 2.87 -6.31
CA TYR A 70 5.44 1.82 -6.57
C TYR A 70 4.48 1.63 -5.39
N VAL A 71 5.00 1.68 -4.16
CA VAL A 71 4.20 1.64 -2.92
C VAL A 71 3.33 2.89 -2.80
N LEU A 72 3.90 4.05 -3.12
CA LEU A 72 3.19 5.32 -3.12
C LEU A 72 2.02 5.33 -4.11
N ASN A 73 2.27 4.89 -5.36
CA ASN A 73 1.22 4.76 -6.37
C ASN A 73 0.14 3.75 -5.94
N PHE A 74 0.54 2.67 -5.28
CA PHE A 74 -0.39 1.69 -4.75
C PHE A 74 -1.31 2.29 -3.66
N LEU A 75 -0.74 3.10 -2.76
CA LEU A 75 -1.53 3.82 -1.75
C LEU A 75 -2.52 4.79 -2.38
N LYS A 76 -2.09 5.54 -3.41
CA LYS A 76 -2.97 6.46 -4.14
C LYS A 76 -4.17 5.72 -4.72
N LEU A 77 -3.94 4.59 -5.40
CA LEU A 77 -5.00 3.76 -5.97
C LEU A 77 -5.99 3.21 -4.92
N LEU A 78 -5.49 2.82 -3.73
CA LEU A 78 -6.35 2.32 -2.65
C LEU A 78 -7.14 3.44 -1.97
N SER A 79 -6.52 4.61 -1.81
CA SER A 79 -7.15 5.81 -1.25
C SER A 79 -8.26 6.31 -2.17
N GLU A 80 -8.04 6.30 -3.49
CA GLU A 80 -9.08 6.65 -4.48
C GLU A 80 -10.31 5.74 -4.44
N LYS A 81 -10.16 4.50 -3.94
CA LYS A 81 -11.23 3.51 -3.86
C LYS A 81 -11.86 3.40 -2.47
N HIS A 82 -11.52 4.28 -1.52
CA HIS A 82 -11.91 4.15 -0.09
C HIS A 82 -11.69 2.71 0.44
N SER A 83 -10.62 2.08 -0.05
CA SER A 83 -10.28 0.68 0.25
C SER A 83 -8.99 0.61 1.05
N VAL A 84 -8.65 1.70 1.75
CA VAL A 84 -7.42 1.85 2.54
C VAL A 84 -7.37 0.81 3.65
N HIS A 85 -8.53 0.46 4.22
CA HIS A 85 -8.66 -0.62 5.20
C HIS A 85 -8.24 -2.01 4.67
N HIS A 86 -8.28 -2.23 3.35
CA HIS A 86 -7.86 -3.51 2.75
C HIS A 86 -6.35 -3.61 2.51
N ILE A 87 -5.57 -2.54 2.76
CA ILE A 87 -4.12 -2.56 2.51
C ILE A 87 -3.39 -3.63 3.33
N GLY A 88 -3.85 -3.89 4.56
CA GLY A 88 -3.31 -4.96 5.41
C GLY A 88 -3.57 -6.37 4.85
N GLU A 89 -4.73 -6.58 4.21
CA GLU A 89 -5.05 -7.85 3.54
C GLU A 89 -4.22 -8.02 2.26
N CYS A 90 -4.00 -6.94 1.48
CA CYS A 90 -3.09 -6.94 0.33
C CYS A 90 -1.66 -7.34 0.76
N LEU A 91 -1.15 -6.71 1.82
CA LEU A 91 0.17 -6.99 2.39
C LEU A 91 0.31 -8.46 2.80
N LYS A 92 -0.69 -8.97 3.53
CA LYS A 92 -0.69 -10.36 4.00
C LYS A 92 -0.66 -11.35 2.84
N HIS A 93 -1.36 -11.04 1.74
CA HIS A 93 -1.34 -11.85 0.53
C HIS A 93 0.02 -11.79 -0.18
N MET A 94 0.60 -10.58 -0.33
CA MET A 94 1.93 -10.39 -0.91
C MET A 94 3.01 -11.15 -0.13
N LYS A 95 2.99 -11.09 1.21
CA LYS A 95 3.87 -11.89 2.08
C LYS A 95 3.72 -13.39 1.83
N SER A 96 2.49 -13.86 1.70
CA SER A 96 2.21 -15.28 1.44
C SER A 96 2.74 -15.73 0.08
N CYS A 97 2.62 -14.90 -0.96
CA CYS A 97 3.18 -15.17 -2.29
C CYS A 97 4.72 -15.18 -2.32
N ILE A 98 5.36 -14.25 -1.61
CA ILE A 98 6.83 -14.22 -1.46
C ILE A 98 7.30 -15.51 -0.79
N MET A 99 6.69 -15.89 0.35
CA MET A 99 7.05 -17.13 1.04
C MET A 99 6.86 -18.37 0.16
N ARG A 100 5.80 -18.44 -0.65
CA ARG A 100 5.56 -19.57 -1.57
C ARG A 100 6.54 -19.66 -2.74
N THR A 101 7.22 -18.58 -3.10
CA THR A 101 8.17 -18.57 -4.23
C THR A 101 9.61 -18.88 -3.77
N ILE A 102 9.89 -18.78 -2.47
CA ILE A 102 11.22 -19.00 -1.88
C ILE A 102 11.40 -20.45 -1.39
N VAL A 103 10.33 -21.28 -1.35
CA VAL A 103 10.38 -22.73 -1.08
C VAL A 103 10.16 -23.49 -2.38
#